data_AF-A0A7C6FWK3-F1
#
_entry.id   AF-A0A7C6FWK3-F1
#
_cell.length_a   1.000
_cell.length_b   1.000
_cell.length_c   1.000
_cell.angle_alpha   90.00
_cell.angle_beta   90.00
_cell.angle_gamma   90.00
#
_symmetry.space_group_name_H-M   'P 1'
#
loop_
_entity.id
_entity.type
_entity.pdbx_description
1 polymer ?
#
loop_
_entity_poly.entity_id
_entity_poly.type
_entity_poly.pdbx_seq_one_letter_code
_entity_poly.pdbx_strand_id
1 'polypeptide(L)' 'MAAKTQVLKVSGMSCNHCVNAVKSAVSSLGVDSVEVELKSGNVTVSYDTDKVTEEAIKNAIVEEGYTVE' A
#
# COMPACT_ATOMS: atom_id res chain seq x y z
N MET A 1 17.26 -7.60 9.22
CA MET A 1 16.43 -6.50 8.69
C MET A 1 16.43 -6.66 7.19
N ALA A 2 15.42 -7.36 6.69
CA ALA A 2 15.20 -7.55 5.27
C ALA A 2 14.18 -6.52 4.83
N ALA A 3 14.66 -5.34 4.42
CA ALA A 3 13.83 -4.36 3.75
C ALA A 3 13.47 -4.90 2.36
N LYS A 4 12.18 -5.10 2.11
CA LYS A 4 11.62 -5.50 0.82
C LYS A 4 10.78 -4.35 0.27
N THR A 5 10.93 -4.12 -1.03
CA THR A 5 10.09 -3.17 -1.77
C THR A 5 9.17 -3.96 -2.68
N GLN A 6 7.88 -3.72 -2.58
CA GLN A 6 6.84 -4.37 -3.37
C GLN A 6 6.01 -3.32 -4.09
N VAL A 7 5.79 -3.54 -5.38
CA VAL A 7 4.85 -2.73 -6.17
C VAL A 7 3.54 -3.51 -6.28
N LEU A 8 2.46 -2.88 -5.84
CA LEU A 8 1.10 -3.41 -5.81
C LEU A 8 0.23 -2.59 -6.75
N LYS A 9 -0.68 -3.23 -7.50
CA LYS A 9 -1.58 -2.48 -8.37
C LYS A 9 -2.93 -2.33 -7.68
N VAL A 10 -3.35 -1.09 -7.44
CA VAL A 10 -4.60 -0.80 -6.72
C VAL A 10 -5.63 -0.27 -7.69
N SER A 11 -6.76 -0.97 -7.76
CA SER A 11 -7.92 -0.61 -8.56
C SER A 11 -8.97 0.06 -7.69
N GLY A 12 -9.63 1.09 -8.23
CA GLY A 12 -10.66 1.87 -7.53
C GLY A 12 -10.20 3.21 -6.95
N MET A 13 -8.90 3.54 -7.04
CA MET A 13 -8.40 4.86 -6.67
C MET A 13 -8.75 5.89 -7.77
N SER A 14 -9.89 6.56 -7.60
CA SER A 14 -10.39 7.56 -8.56
C SER A 14 -10.11 9.01 -8.12
N CYS A 15 -9.58 9.23 -6.92
CA CYS A 15 -9.40 10.56 -6.35
C CYS A 15 -8.13 10.65 -5.48
N ASN A 16 -7.53 11.83 -5.38
CA ASN A 16 -6.40 12.09 -4.48
C ASN A 16 -6.74 11.79 -3.01
N HIS A 17 -8.00 11.92 -2.60
CA HIS A 17 -8.43 11.55 -1.25
C HIS A 17 -8.28 10.05 -1.00
N CYS A 18 -8.64 9.22 -1.99
CA CYS A 18 -8.51 7.76 -1.92
C CYS A 18 -7.06 7.33 -1.76
N VAL A 19 -6.15 8.00 -2.46
CA VAL A 19 -4.71 7.75 -2.32
C VAL A 19 -4.21 8.06 -0.93
N ASN A 20 -4.63 9.18 -0.35
CA ASN A 20 -4.17 9.53 0.98
C ASN A 20 -4.67 8.53 2.03
N ALA A 21 -5.89 8.03 1.86
CA ALA A 21 -6.49 7.00 2.71
C ALA A 21 -5.66 5.69 2.67
N VAL A 22 -5.43 5.15 1.47
CA VAL A 22 -4.57 3.97 1.23
C VAL A 22 -3.16 4.18 1.78
N LYS A 23 -2.55 5.32 1.49
CA LYS A 23 -1.20 5.66 1.96
C LYS A 23 -1.15 5.66 3.48
N SER A 24 -2.13 6.29 4.13
CA SER A 24 -2.25 6.32 5.59
C SER A 24 -2.43 4.93 6.19
N ALA A 25 -3.35 4.13 5.66
CA ALA A 25 -3.59 2.76 6.11
C ALA A 25 -2.32 1.90 6.05
N VAL A 26 -1.64 1.91 4.89
CA VAL A 26 -0.39 1.16 4.71
C VAL A 26 0.73 1.70 5.59
N SER A 27 0.87 3.04 5.71
CA SER A 27 1.86 3.65 6.61
C SER A 27 1.63 3.29 8.09
N SER A 28 0.38 3.07 8.48
CA SER A 28 0.02 2.70 9.85
C SER A 28 0.43 1.26 10.21
N LEU A 29 0.74 0.41 9.23
CA LEU A 29 1.27 -0.94 9.45
C LEU A 29 2.73 -0.93 9.94
N GLY A 30 3.41 0.22 9.91
CA GLY A 30 4.82 0.33 10.28
C GLY A 30 5.77 0.00 9.12
N VAL A 31 5.36 0.30 7.89
CA VAL A 31 6.21 0.22 6.70
C VAL A 31 7.25 1.35 6.72
N ASP A 32 8.38 1.15 6.05
CA ASP A 32 9.49 2.11 5.97
C ASP A 32 9.16 3.28 5.03
N SER A 33 8.52 3.00 3.89
CA SER A 33 8.11 4.02 2.93
C SER A 33 6.95 3.55 2.07
N VAL A 34 6.12 4.50 1.62
CA VAL A 34 5.00 4.24 0.72
C VAL A 34 4.87 5.35 -0.32
N GLU A 35 4.87 4.97 -1.58
CA GLU A 35 4.68 5.81 -2.74
C GLU A 35 3.45 5.34 -3.51
N VAL A 36 2.57 6.27 -3.87
CA VAL A 36 1.33 5.97 -4.58
C VAL A 36 1.29 6.77 -5.87
N GLU A 37 1.16 6.08 -6.99
CA GLU A 37 1.11 6.64 -8.33
C GLU A 37 -0.30 6.46 -8.93
N LEU A 38 -1.14 7.49 -8.80
CA LEU A 38 -2.50 7.52 -9.37
C LEU A 38 -2.55 7.32 -10.89
N LYS A 39 -1.53 7.79 -11.61
CA LYS A 39 -1.51 7.73 -13.09
C LYS A 39 -1.47 6.28 -13.59
N SER A 40 -0.64 5.45 -12.99
CA SER A 40 -0.55 4.02 -13.35
C SER A 40 -1.43 3.12 -12.48
N GLY A 41 -1.88 3.63 -11.32
CA GLY A 41 -2.57 2.84 -10.29
C GLY A 41 -1.60 1.96 -9.48
N ASN A 42 -0.33 2.36 -9.42
CA ASN A 42 0.72 1.58 -8.77
C ASN A 42 1.00 2.13 -7.36
N VAL A 43 1.17 1.24 -6.40
CA VAL A 43 1.53 1.55 -5.02
C VAL A 43 2.83 0.82 -4.70
N THR A 44 3.90 1.56 -4.53
CA THR A 44 5.20 1.05 -4.12
C THR A 44 5.32 1.15 -2.62
N VAL A 45 5.53 0.02 -1.94
CA VAL A 45 5.66 -0.05 -0.49
C VAL A 45 6.99 -0.68 -0.14
N SER A 46 7.76 -0.02 0.71
CA SER A 46 8.99 -0.54 1.30
C SER A 46 8.73 -0.86 2.76
N TYR A 47 8.96 -2.11 3.16
CA TYR A 47 8.67 -2.60 4.50
C TYR A 47 9.66 -3.69 4.89
N ASP A 48 9.82 -3.90 6.19
CA ASP A 48 10.66 -4.98 6.70
C ASP A 48 9.84 -6.27 6.77
N THR A 49 10.27 -7.32 6.06
CA THR A 49 9.50 -8.58 5.96
C THR A 49 9.39 -9.34 7.27
N ASP A 50 10.22 -9.02 8.27
CA ASP A 50 10.13 -9.58 9.61
C ASP A 50 9.02 -8.89 10.45
N LYS A 51 8.56 -7.70 10.05
CA LYS A 51 7.53 -6.91 10.75
C LYS A 51 6.19 -6.88 10.04
N VAL A 52 6.22 -6.72 8.71
CA VAL A 52 5.03 -6.54 7.87
C VAL A 52 5.06 -7.54 6.73
N THR A 53 3.91 -8.12 6.42
CA THR A 53 3.75 -9.06 5.31
C THR A 53 2.98 -8.41 4.16
N GLU A 54 3.16 -8.95 2.96
CA GLU A 54 2.39 -8.52 1.77
C GLU A 54 0.89 -8.65 2.00
N GLU A 55 0.45 -9.74 2.63
CA GLU A 55 -0.96 -9.94 2.98
C GLU A 55 -1.49 -8.84 3.91
N ALA A 56 -0.73 -8.42 4.93
CA ALA A 56 -1.17 -7.34 5.83
C ALA A 56 -1.37 -6.02 5.06
N ILE A 57 -0.48 -5.71 4.13
CA ILE A 57 -0.58 -4.52 3.26
C ILE A 57 -1.80 -4.62 2.36
N LYS A 58 -1.99 -5.77 1.69
CA LYS A 58 -3.16 -6.01 0.83
C LYS A 58 -4.46 -5.89 1.64
N ASN A 59 -4.50 -6.47 2.84
CA ASN A 59 -5.69 -6.47 3.68
C ASN A 59 -6.05 -5.06 4.13
N ALA A 60 -5.08 -4.25 4.56
CA ALA A 60 -5.32 -2.85 4.92
C ALA A 60 -5.94 -2.04 3.76
N ILE A 61 -5.53 -2.31 2.53
CA ILE A 61 -6.07 -1.65 1.33
C ILE A 61 -7.50 -2.15 1.02
N VAL A 62 -7.77 -3.44 1.22
CA VAL A 62 -9.11 -4.04 1.06
C VAL A 62 -10.09 -3.57 2.14
N GLU A 63 -9.62 -3.41 3.37
CA GLU A 63 -10.42 -2.87 4.48
C GLU A 63 -10.84 -1.41 4.24
N GLU A 64 -10.02 -0.64 3.53
CA GLU A 64 -10.36 0.71 3.06
C GLU A 64 -11.35 0.70 1.87
N GLY A 65 -11.64 -0.47 1.30
CA GLY A 65 -12.59 -0.65 0.19
C GLY A 65 -11.97 -0.66 -1.21
N TYR A 66 -10.66 -0.89 -1.33
CA TYR A 66 -9.96 -0.94 -2.62
C TYR A 66 -9.45 -2.35 -2.95
N THR A 67 -9.29 -2.65 -4.24
CA THR A 67 -8.80 -3.95 -4.68
C THR A 67 -7.33 -3.89 -5.05
N VAL A 68 -6.50 -4.77 -4.49
CA VAL A 68 -5.09 -4.92 -4.84
C VAL A 68 -4.88 -6.18 -5.69
N GLU A 69 -4.16 -6.04 -6.79
CA GLU A 69 -3.58 -7.14 -7.58
C GLU A 69 -2.06 -7.21 -7.37
#